data_AF-A0A1E9IZW3-F1
#
_entry.id   AF-A0A1E9IZW3-F1
#
_cell.length_a   1.000
_cell.length_b   1.000
_cell.length_c   1.000
_cell.angle_alpha   90.00
_cell.angle_beta   90.00
_cell.angle_gamma   90.00
#
_symmetry.space_group_name_H-M   'P 1'
#
loop_
_entity.id
_entity.type
_entity.pdbx_description
1 polymer ?
#
loop_
_entity_poly.entity_id
_entity_poly.type
_entity_poly.pdbx_seq_one_letter_code
_entity_poly.pdbx_strand_id
1 'polypeptide(L)'
;MKNRVYGIIGVKSIMANWNADFEGYPKTISSGETFGSDKALKYPMKKMWEAEGEKVLYIKSLKVDSGEGKKGEIAVRPKSLRERYDEIFETNLKEEKDKTNIIKNLFKAVDVKNFGATFAEEKNNASITGAVQIGQGFNKYVDTYPEEQQILSPFRDSSKDEKEGEANQSTLGTKIVSNEAHYFYPFVINPQVYKDFVKMGMTEGYTEEDYKKFKDAALTSATFFNSNSKLGCENEFALFIEVKEGYYLPELAQYVKFSKEKDYDVIELGFDELINQFKDNILSVEIYYNTLNVKVKHNIKGAKEYNIFTRKEV
;
A
#
# COMPACT_ATOMS: atom_id res chain seq x y z
N MET A 1 -19.03 3.99 10.03
CA MET A 1 -18.12 4.92 10.73
C MET A 1 -18.49 6.37 10.49
N LYS A 2 -18.32 7.25 11.49
CA LYS A 2 -18.50 8.72 11.36
C LYS A 2 -17.21 9.52 11.61
N ASN A 3 -16.39 9.01 12.52
CA ASN A 3 -15.16 9.64 12.99
C ASN A 3 -14.04 9.54 11.97
N ARG A 4 -13.08 10.47 12.05
CA ARG A 4 -11.86 10.41 11.24
C ARG A 4 -10.80 9.61 11.96
N VAL A 5 -9.95 8.95 11.18
CA VAL A 5 -8.76 8.29 11.71
C VAL A 5 -7.54 8.90 11.06
N TYR A 6 -6.60 9.35 11.87
CA TYR A 6 -5.29 9.82 11.44
C TYR A 6 -4.27 8.78 11.83
N GLY A 7 -3.29 8.52 10.99
CA GLY A 7 -2.33 7.47 11.31
C GLY A 7 -1.08 7.45 10.47
N ILE A 8 -0.23 6.50 10.82
CA ILE A 8 1.07 6.28 10.22
C ILE A 8 1.22 4.78 10.01
N ILE A 9 1.80 4.36 8.89
CA ILE A 9 2.19 2.98 8.62
C ILE A 9 3.70 2.97 8.39
N GLY A 10 4.43 2.23 9.22
CA GLY A 10 5.87 2.04 9.14
C GLY A 10 6.20 0.73 8.41
N VAL A 11 7.05 0.81 7.40
CA VAL A 11 7.59 -0.33 6.66
C VAL A 11 9.11 -0.26 6.67
N LYS A 12 9.75 -1.26 7.25
CA LYS A 12 11.21 -1.43 7.10
C LYS A 12 11.54 -2.15 5.80
N SER A 13 12.77 -1.98 5.33
CA SER A 13 13.34 -2.68 4.19
C SER A 13 14.81 -2.97 4.48
N ILE A 14 15.16 -4.24 4.70
CA ILE A 14 16.54 -4.68 4.99
C ILE A 14 17.01 -5.59 3.86
N MET A 15 18.11 -5.23 3.19
CA MET A 15 18.64 -5.95 2.02
C MET A 15 17.56 -6.29 0.98
N ALA A 16 16.59 -5.38 0.85
CA ALA A 16 15.41 -5.51 0.01
C ALA A 16 15.14 -4.19 -0.73
N ASN A 17 14.19 -4.18 -1.66
CA ASN A 17 13.86 -2.96 -2.40
C ASN A 17 12.37 -2.68 -2.29
N TRP A 18 11.96 -1.81 -1.35
CA TRP A 18 10.54 -1.55 -1.11
C TRP A 18 9.85 -0.82 -2.28
N ASN A 19 10.48 0.21 -2.84
CA ASN A 19 9.96 0.90 -4.03
C ASN A 19 11.12 1.31 -4.96
N ALA A 20 11.25 0.60 -6.07
CA ALA A 20 12.19 0.93 -7.12
C ALA A 20 11.69 2.07 -8.04
N ASP A 21 12.62 2.86 -8.57
CA ASP A 21 12.42 3.70 -9.76
C ASP A 21 12.49 2.89 -11.06
N PHE A 22 12.62 3.57 -12.20
CA PHE A 22 12.69 2.92 -13.52
C PHE A 22 14.06 2.29 -13.81
N GLU A 23 15.11 2.68 -13.09
CA GLU A 23 16.46 2.14 -13.20
C GLU A 23 16.69 0.98 -12.21
N GLY A 24 15.75 0.78 -11.27
CA GLY A 24 15.77 -0.30 -10.29
C GLY A 24 16.22 0.15 -8.90
N TYR A 25 16.65 1.40 -8.73
CA TYR A 25 17.13 1.92 -7.45
C TYR A 25 15.98 2.28 -6.51
N PRO A 26 16.18 2.20 -5.17
CA PRO A 26 15.25 2.78 -4.22
C PRO A 26 14.95 4.24 -4.61
N LYS A 27 13.66 4.59 -4.71
CA LYS A 27 13.25 5.92 -5.17
C LYS A 27 13.79 7.02 -4.24
N THR A 28 14.32 8.08 -4.86
CA THR A 28 14.74 9.29 -4.18
C THR A 28 14.02 10.52 -4.76
N ILE A 29 13.86 11.55 -3.95
CA ILE A 29 13.53 12.90 -4.46
C ILE A 29 14.81 13.64 -4.82
N SER A 30 14.68 14.83 -5.42
CA SER A 30 15.82 15.64 -5.87
C SER A 30 16.82 16.03 -4.77
N SER A 31 16.42 16.01 -3.48
CA SER A 31 17.31 16.22 -2.34
C SER A 31 18.17 14.99 -2.00
N GLY A 32 17.92 13.83 -2.63
CA GLY A 32 18.53 12.54 -2.31
C GLY A 32 17.76 11.75 -1.25
N GLU A 33 16.72 12.32 -0.63
CA GLU A 33 15.93 11.61 0.38
C GLU A 33 15.18 10.42 -0.25
N THR A 34 15.39 9.24 0.32
CA THR A 34 14.74 8.01 -0.11
C THR A 34 13.28 7.99 0.36
N PHE A 35 12.35 7.60 -0.52
CA PHE A 35 10.94 7.49 -0.19
C PHE A 35 10.30 6.32 -0.93
N GLY A 36 9.20 5.80 -0.41
CA GLY A 36 8.32 4.93 -1.16
C GLY A 36 6.99 5.60 -1.42
N SER A 37 6.44 5.33 -2.60
CA SER A 37 5.20 5.98 -3.02
C SER A 37 3.97 5.39 -2.35
N ASP A 38 2.91 6.18 -2.24
CA ASP A 38 1.61 5.68 -1.77
C ASP A 38 1.13 4.45 -2.57
N LYS A 39 1.49 4.35 -3.86
CA LYS A 39 1.19 3.19 -4.71
C LYS A 39 1.96 1.93 -4.27
N ALA A 40 3.20 2.08 -3.80
CA ALA A 40 3.99 0.97 -3.30
C ALA A 40 3.41 0.38 -2.00
N LEU A 41 2.74 1.18 -1.18
CA LEU A 41 2.00 0.67 -0.02
C LEU A 41 0.64 0.10 -0.39
N LYS A 42 -0.11 0.77 -1.26
CA LYS A 42 -1.45 0.32 -1.69
C LYS A 42 -1.41 -1.01 -2.45
N TYR A 43 -0.35 -1.28 -3.21
CA TYR A 43 -0.27 -2.48 -4.06
C TYR A 43 -0.26 -3.80 -3.25
N PRO A 44 0.61 -3.95 -2.23
CA PRO A 44 0.54 -5.07 -1.28
C PRO A 44 -0.84 -5.25 -0.63
N MET A 45 -1.48 -4.15 -0.19
CA MET A 45 -2.83 -4.21 0.39
C MET A 45 -3.84 -4.82 -0.59
N LYS A 46 -3.82 -4.37 -1.85
CA LYS A 46 -4.66 -4.92 -2.90
C LYS A 46 -4.38 -6.39 -3.19
N LYS A 47 -3.11 -6.81 -3.15
CA LYS A 47 -2.73 -8.21 -3.35
C LYS A 47 -3.20 -9.11 -2.20
N MET A 48 -3.12 -8.62 -0.96
CA MET A 48 -3.64 -9.30 0.22
C MET A 48 -5.16 -9.50 0.11
N TRP A 49 -5.91 -8.42 -0.14
CA TRP A 49 -7.36 -8.50 -0.33
C TRP A 49 -7.77 -9.41 -1.50
N GLU A 50 -7.08 -9.35 -2.64
CA GLU A 50 -7.34 -10.26 -3.77
C GLU A 50 -7.12 -11.74 -3.37
N ALA A 51 -6.09 -12.04 -2.59
CA ALA A 51 -5.84 -13.39 -2.08
C ALA A 51 -6.88 -13.86 -1.06
N GLU A 52 -7.50 -12.93 -0.34
CA GLU A 52 -8.60 -13.19 0.61
C GLU A 52 -9.98 -13.32 -0.06
N GLY A 53 -10.04 -13.15 -1.39
CA GLY A 53 -11.27 -13.26 -2.16
C GLY A 53 -12.10 -11.98 -2.25
N GLU A 54 -11.55 -10.84 -1.80
CA GLU A 54 -12.20 -9.54 -1.92
C GLU A 54 -12.16 -9.03 -3.37
N LYS A 55 -13.16 -8.22 -3.74
CA LYS A 55 -13.23 -7.60 -5.06
C LYS A 55 -12.23 -6.45 -5.16
N VAL A 56 -11.22 -6.61 -6.00
CA VAL A 56 -10.18 -5.59 -6.26
C VAL A 56 -10.17 -5.22 -7.74
N LEU A 57 -10.49 -3.96 -8.04
CA LEU A 57 -10.65 -3.46 -9.41
C LEU A 57 -9.34 -2.98 -10.03
N TYR A 58 -8.61 -2.10 -9.35
CA TYR A 58 -7.40 -1.48 -9.90
C TYR A 58 -6.15 -2.28 -9.57
N ILE A 59 -6.08 -3.48 -10.15
CA ILE A 59 -4.93 -4.38 -10.07
C ILE A 59 -4.73 -5.08 -11.41
N LYS A 60 -3.46 -5.24 -11.82
CA LYS A 60 -3.14 -5.91 -13.09
C LYS A 60 -3.58 -7.37 -13.02
N SER A 61 -4.41 -7.75 -13.99
CA SER A 61 -4.87 -9.11 -14.22
C SER A 61 -4.66 -9.46 -15.70
N LEU A 62 -4.44 -10.75 -15.98
CA LEU A 62 -4.13 -11.25 -17.31
C LEU A 62 -5.30 -12.07 -17.86
N LYS A 63 -5.35 -12.17 -19.18
CA LYS A 63 -6.15 -13.17 -19.87
C LYS A 63 -5.39 -13.75 -21.05
N VAL A 64 -5.83 -14.93 -21.47
CA VAL A 64 -5.36 -15.57 -22.71
C VAL A 64 -6.26 -15.11 -23.85
N ASP A 65 -5.66 -14.59 -24.90
CA ASP A 65 -6.33 -14.28 -26.16
C ASP A 65 -6.23 -15.50 -27.06
N SER A 66 -7.37 -16.06 -27.49
CA SER A 66 -7.44 -17.30 -28.26
C SER A 66 -7.12 -17.13 -29.76
N GLY A 67 -6.50 -16.02 -30.16
CA GLY A 67 -6.02 -15.81 -31.53
C GLY A 67 -7.10 -15.53 -32.58
N GLU A 68 -8.37 -15.39 -32.18
CA GLU A 68 -9.49 -15.02 -33.07
C GLU A 68 -9.38 -13.54 -33.48
N GLY A 69 -8.49 -13.24 -34.44
CA GLY A 69 -8.47 -11.92 -35.09
C GLY A 69 -7.15 -11.53 -35.76
N LYS A 70 -5.99 -12.03 -35.29
CA LYS A 70 -4.68 -11.75 -35.92
C LYS A 70 -3.73 -12.94 -35.74
N LYS A 71 -3.45 -13.65 -36.84
CA LYS A 71 -2.40 -14.67 -37.00
C LYS A 71 -2.49 -15.95 -36.15
N GLY A 72 -3.58 -16.22 -35.43
CA GLY A 72 -3.75 -17.51 -34.73
C GLY A 72 -2.77 -17.78 -33.58
N GLU A 73 -2.02 -16.77 -33.15
CA GLU A 73 -1.11 -16.88 -32.01
C GLU A 73 -1.89 -16.71 -30.71
N ILE A 74 -1.77 -17.71 -29.82
CA ILE A 74 -2.28 -17.62 -28.45
C ILE A 74 -1.35 -16.67 -27.69
N ALA A 75 -1.89 -15.56 -27.20
CA ALA A 75 -1.12 -14.54 -26.51
C ALA A 75 -1.69 -14.25 -25.11
N VAL A 76 -0.82 -14.01 -24.14
CA VAL A 76 -1.22 -13.53 -22.81
C VAL A 76 -1.14 -12.00 -22.80
N ARG A 77 -2.24 -11.33 -22.45
CA ARG A 77 -2.28 -9.87 -22.35
C ARG A 77 -2.97 -9.38 -21.08
N PRO A 78 -2.69 -8.15 -20.62
CA PRO A 78 -3.48 -7.52 -19.57
C PRO A 78 -4.95 -7.37 -19.96
N LYS A 79 -5.84 -7.55 -18.98
CA LYS A 79 -7.25 -7.20 -19.10
C LYS A 79 -7.41 -5.68 -19.21
N SER A 80 -8.38 -5.22 -20.00
CA SER A 80 -8.86 -3.84 -19.93
C SER A 80 -9.62 -3.58 -18.62
N LEU A 81 -9.86 -2.32 -18.28
CA LEU A 81 -10.64 -1.96 -17.08
C LEU A 81 -12.07 -2.53 -17.17
N ARG A 82 -12.72 -2.45 -18.34
CA ARG A 82 -13.99 -3.14 -18.62
C ARG A 82 -13.91 -4.65 -18.39
N GLU A 83 -12.92 -5.34 -18.96
CA GLU A 83 -12.79 -6.80 -18.82
C GLU A 83 -12.62 -7.21 -17.35
N ARG A 84 -11.87 -6.42 -16.57
CA ARG A 84 -11.72 -6.65 -15.12
C ARG A 84 -13.01 -6.35 -14.35
N TYR A 85 -13.71 -5.28 -14.69
CA TYR A 85 -14.99 -4.92 -14.08
C TYR A 85 -16.04 -6.02 -14.30
N ASP A 86 -16.20 -6.46 -15.55
CA ASP A 86 -17.15 -7.52 -15.92
C ASP A 86 -16.87 -8.83 -15.18
N GLU A 87 -15.59 -9.19 -15.02
CA GLU A 87 -15.16 -10.36 -14.26
C GLU A 87 -15.52 -10.28 -12.77
N ILE A 88 -15.09 -9.23 -12.05
CA ILE A 88 -15.24 -9.20 -10.58
C ILE A 88 -16.68 -8.91 -10.12
N PHE A 89 -17.51 -8.37 -11.00
CA PHE A 89 -18.91 -8.09 -10.73
C PHE A 89 -19.87 -9.03 -11.44
N GLU A 90 -19.36 -10.00 -12.21
CA GLU A 90 -20.14 -11.00 -12.95
C GLU A 90 -21.24 -10.32 -13.80
N THR A 91 -20.85 -9.33 -14.59
CA THR A 91 -21.76 -8.45 -15.32
C THR A 91 -21.27 -8.18 -16.75
N ASN A 92 -22.10 -7.52 -17.55
CA ASN A 92 -21.72 -7.03 -18.88
C ASN A 92 -21.91 -5.50 -18.95
N LEU A 93 -20.82 -4.76 -18.77
CA LEU A 93 -20.83 -3.29 -18.77
C LEU A 93 -21.33 -2.71 -20.10
N LYS A 94 -21.20 -3.43 -21.22
CA LYS A 94 -21.71 -2.94 -22.52
C LYS A 94 -23.24 -2.91 -22.58
N GLU A 95 -23.90 -3.79 -21.83
CA GLU A 95 -25.35 -3.91 -21.79
C GLU A 95 -25.98 -3.12 -20.64
N GLU A 96 -25.17 -2.72 -19.66
CA GLU A 96 -25.62 -1.90 -18.53
C GLU A 96 -25.94 -0.45 -18.97
N LYS A 97 -27.20 -0.06 -18.77
CA LYS A 97 -27.72 1.27 -19.10
C LYS A 97 -27.93 2.13 -17.85
N ASP A 98 -28.06 1.50 -16.68
CA ASP A 98 -28.22 2.17 -15.41
C ASP A 98 -26.87 2.51 -14.80
N LYS A 99 -26.49 3.79 -14.93
CA LYS A 99 -25.26 4.33 -14.34
C LYS A 99 -25.19 4.17 -12.83
N THR A 100 -26.34 4.06 -12.15
CA THR A 100 -26.39 3.88 -10.70
C THR A 100 -25.90 2.49 -10.29
N ASN A 101 -26.21 1.45 -11.07
CA ASN A 101 -25.70 0.09 -10.86
C ASN A 101 -24.18 0.03 -11.01
N ILE A 102 -23.63 0.77 -11.98
CA ILE A 102 -22.17 0.87 -12.17
C ILE A 102 -21.51 1.42 -10.91
N ILE A 103 -22.00 2.55 -10.40
CA ILE A 103 -21.47 3.17 -9.18
C ILE A 103 -21.63 2.25 -7.96
N LYS A 104 -22.79 1.60 -7.80
CA LYS A 104 -23.03 0.62 -6.73
C LYS A 104 -22.03 -0.53 -6.78
N ASN A 105 -21.73 -1.05 -7.97
CA ASN A 105 -20.73 -2.10 -8.14
C ASN A 105 -19.32 -1.58 -7.80
N LEU A 106 -18.95 -0.38 -8.25
CA LEU A 106 -17.67 0.23 -7.86
C LEU A 106 -17.52 0.31 -6.34
N PHE A 107 -18.59 0.65 -5.60
CA PHE A 107 -18.58 0.62 -4.13
C PHE A 107 -18.51 -0.76 -3.49
N LYS A 108 -18.66 -1.86 -4.24
CA LYS A 108 -18.44 -3.23 -3.73
C LYS A 108 -16.96 -3.64 -3.81
N ALA A 109 -16.11 -2.90 -4.53
CA ALA A 109 -14.68 -3.19 -4.58
C ALA A 109 -13.95 -2.53 -3.39
N VAL A 110 -13.21 -3.33 -2.62
CA VAL A 110 -12.54 -2.86 -1.40
C VAL A 110 -11.48 -1.80 -1.69
N ASP A 111 -10.78 -1.90 -2.82
CA ASP A 111 -9.77 -0.92 -3.21
C ASP A 111 -10.38 0.40 -3.69
N VAL A 112 -11.61 0.38 -4.22
CA VAL A 112 -12.36 1.59 -4.58
C VAL A 112 -12.90 2.29 -3.34
N LYS A 113 -13.47 1.57 -2.37
CA LYS A 113 -13.92 2.17 -1.10
C LYS A 113 -12.77 2.75 -0.28
N ASN A 114 -11.59 2.13 -0.34
CA ASN A 114 -10.45 2.63 0.39
C ASN A 114 -9.72 3.73 -0.37
N PHE A 115 -9.32 3.49 -1.63
CA PHE A 115 -8.40 4.36 -2.35
C PHE A 115 -9.02 5.17 -3.48
N GLY A 116 -10.29 4.93 -3.78
CA GLY A 116 -11.03 5.62 -4.83
C GLY A 116 -10.85 5.01 -6.22
N ALA A 117 -11.53 5.61 -7.18
CA ALA A 117 -11.56 5.18 -8.57
C ALA A 117 -11.71 6.38 -9.51
N THR A 118 -10.91 6.40 -10.57
CA THR A 118 -11.21 7.16 -11.79
C THR A 118 -11.61 6.14 -12.85
N PHE A 119 -12.90 5.85 -12.92
CA PHE A 119 -13.46 4.85 -13.83
C PHE A 119 -13.81 5.54 -15.14
N ALA A 120 -13.06 5.23 -16.19
CA ALA A 120 -13.18 5.85 -17.51
C ALA A 120 -13.38 4.76 -18.57
N GLU A 121 -14.64 4.39 -18.78
CA GLU A 121 -15.07 3.41 -19.79
C GLU A 121 -16.20 4.02 -20.62
N GLU A 122 -16.20 3.78 -21.93
CA GLU A 122 -17.01 4.47 -22.96
C GLU A 122 -18.40 4.96 -22.48
N LYS A 123 -18.52 6.25 -22.12
CA LYS A 123 -19.73 6.97 -21.63
C LYS A 123 -20.18 6.67 -20.19
N ASN A 124 -19.50 5.76 -19.51
CA ASN A 124 -19.71 5.34 -18.13
C ASN A 124 -18.59 5.88 -17.23
N ASN A 125 -18.39 7.20 -17.24
CA ASN A 125 -17.35 7.83 -16.42
C ASN A 125 -17.85 8.03 -14.98
N ALA A 126 -17.05 7.62 -14.00
CA ALA A 126 -17.27 7.89 -12.59
C ALA A 126 -15.96 8.26 -11.90
N SER A 127 -16.03 9.21 -10.97
CA SER A 127 -14.92 9.55 -10.08
C SER A 127 -15.39 9.40 -8.65
N ILE A 128 -14.71 8.54 -7.90
CA ILE A 128 -14.99 8.25 -6.50
C ILE A 128 -13.72 8.56 -5.72
N THR A 129 -13.78 9.53 -4.81
CA THR A 129 -12.70 9.77 -3.85
C THR A 129 -12.71 8.66 -2.81
N GLY A 130 -11.58 7.99 -2.60
CA GLY A 130 -11.43 6.97 -1.55
C GLY A 130 -11.58 7.56 -0.16
N ALA A 131 -12.14 6.79 0.78
CA ALA A 131 -12.20 7.20 2.18
C ALA A 131 -10.80 7.34 2.80
N VAL A 132 -9.81 6.60 2.31
CA VAL A 132 -8.43 6.58 2.80
C VAL A 132 -7.51 7.33 1.84
N GLN A 133 -6.88 8.39 2.36
CA GLN A 133 -5.82 9.12 1.67
C GLN A 133 -4.49 8.76 2.31
N ILE A 134 -3.55 8.24 1.52
CA ILE A 134 -2.20 7.84 1.97
C ILE A 134 -1.17 8.73 1.29
N GLY A 135 -0.26 9.30 2.07
CA GLY A 135 0.86 10.12 1.60
C GLY A 135 2.05 9.29 1.13
N GLN A 136 3.13 9.97 0.72
CA GLN A 136 4.40 9.31 0.44
C GLN A 136 5.06 8.89 1.76
N GLY A 137 5.68 7.72 1.81
CA GLY A 137 6.40 7.24 2.97
C GLY A 137 7.86 7.60 2.86
N PHE A 138 8.31 8.61 3.59
CA PHE A 138 9.72 8.99 3.60
C PHE A 138 10.51 8.06 4.53
N ASN A 139 11.71 7.68 4.07
CA ASN A 139 12.66 6.99 4.91
C ASN A 139 13.15 7.94 6.03
N LYS A 140 13.24 7.44 7.26
CA LYS A 140 13.75 8.20 8.41
C LYS A 140 15.15 7.77 8.87
N TYR A 141 15.72 6.72 8.28
CA TYR A 141 17.07 6.26 8.60
C TYR A 141 18.13 6.96 7.75
N VAL A 142 19.08 7.62 8.40
CA VAL A 142 20.05 8.50 7.72
C VAL A 142 21.13 7.75 6.93
N ASP A 143 21.50 6.54 7.36
CA ASP A 143 22.57 5.75 6.72
C ASP A 143 22.02 4.76 5.67
N THR A 144 20.91 5.12 5.02
CA THR A 144 20.37 4.36 3.89
C THR A 144 21.22 4.58 2.64
N TYR A 145 21.51 3.50 1.91
CA TYR A 145 22.16 3.55 0.61
C TYR A 145 21.82 2.31 -0.23
N PRO A 146 21.86 2.43 -1.57
CA PRO A 146 21.62 1.29 -2.45
C PRO A 146 22.82 0.35 -2.48
N GLU A 147 22.55 -0.95 -2.53
CA GLU A 147 23.50 -2.04 -2.73
C GLU A 147 23.18 -2.75 -4.05
N GLU A 148 24.21 -2.99 -4.86
CA GLU A 148 24.11 -3.73 -6.12
C GLU A 148 24.71 -5.13 -5.96
N GLN A 149 23.96 -6.13 -6.37
CA GLN A 149 24.42 -7.53 -6.36
C GLN A 149 24.33 -8.10 -7.76
N GLN A 150 25.46 -8.53 -8.30
CA GLN A 150 25.47 -9.28 -9.55
C GLN A 150 24.89 -10.68 -9.32
N ILE A 151 23.95 -11.07 -10.17
CA ILE A 151 23.32 -12.38 -10.15
C ILE A 151 23.54 -13.06 -11.50
N LEU A 152 23.93 -14.32 -11.48
CA LEU A 152 24.08 -15.12 -12.69
C LEU A 152 22.76 -15.79 -13.03
N SER A 153 22.28 -15.63 -14.26
CA SER A 153 21.21 -16.46 -14.80
C SER A 153 21.70 -17.91 -14.87
N PRO A 154 20.89 -18.91 -14.48
CA PRO A 154 21.24 -20.30 -14.71
C PRO A 154 21.14 -20.68 -16.19
N PHE A 155 20.62 -19.79 -17.04
CA PHE A 155 20.45 -20.01 -18.47
C PHE A 155 21.56 -19.32 -19.28
N ARG A 156 21.98 -20.01 -20.33
CA ARG A 156 22.88 -19.52 -21.37
C ARG A 156 22.25 -18.33 -22.09
N ASP A 157 23.08 -17.35 -22.44
CA ASP A 157 22.67 -16.19 -23.21
C ASP A 157 22.58 -16.53 -24.69
N SER A 158 21.36 -16.81 -25.18
CA SER A 158 21.13 -17.20 -26.58
C SER A 158 21.47 -16.09 -27.59
N SER A 159 21.63 -14.84 -27.14
CA SER A 159 22.03 -13.73 -28.02
C SER A 159 23.52 -13.75 -28.37
N LYS A 160 24.31 -14.58 -27.67
CA LYS A 160 25.76 -14.74 -27.88
C LYS A 160 26.14 -16.04 -28.58
N ASP A 161 25.16 -16.76 -29.11
CA ASP A 161 25.33 -18.06 -29.78
C ASP A 161 26.24 -18.00 -31.00
N GLU A 162 26.29 -16.85 -31.67
CA GLU A 162 27.07 -16.66 -32.90
C GLU A 162 28.53 -16.26 -32.65
N LYS A 163 28.95 -16.07 -31.38
CA LYS A 163 30.33 -15.72 -31.02
C LYS A 163 31.09 -16.93 -30.49
N GLU A 164 32.06 -17.41 -31.27
CA GLU A 164 32.99 -18.47 -30.83
C GLU A 164 33.66 -18.09 -29.49
N GLY A 165 33.52 -18.96 -28.50
CA GLY A 165 34.07 -18.77 -27.14
C GLY A 165 33.10 -18.17 -26.11
N GLU A 166 32.02 -17.50 -26.52
CA GLU A 166 31.02 -16.91 -25.62
C GLU A 166 29.68 -17.65 -25.59
N ALA A 167 29.48 -18.60 -26.51
CA ALA A 167 28.22 -19.34 -26.67
C ALA A 167 27.74 -20.08 -25.41
N ASN A 168 28.58 -20.31 -24.40
CA ASN A 168 28.21 -20.96 -23.12
C ASN A 168 28.06 -19.99 -21.92
N GLN A 169 28.19 -18.67 -22.13
CA GLN A 169 28.09 -17.69 -21.04
C GLN A 169 26.64 -17.49 -20.60
N SER A 170 26.40 -17.41 -19.30
CA SER A 170 25.10 -17.00 -18.76
C SER A 170 24.96 -15.48 -18.75
N THR A 171 23.71 -15.00 -18.80
CA THR A 171 23.42 -13.56 -18.64
C THR A 171 23.64 -13.12 -17.19
N LEU A 172 24.37 -12.02 -17.00
CA LEU A 172 24.48 -11.32 -15.72
C LEU A 172 23.26 -10.40 -15.54
N GLY A 173 22.51 -10.62 -14.46
CA GLY A 173 21.52 -9.66 -13.96
C GLY A 173 22.09 -8.87 -12.78
N THR A 174 21.41 -7.77 -12.45
CA THR A 174 21.72 -6.97 -11.26
C THR A 174 20.50 -6.94 -10.35
N LYS A 175 20.70 -7.27 -9.07
CA LYS A 175 19.71 -7.06 -8.00
C LYS A 175 20.11 -5.81 -7.23
N ILE A 176 19.27 -4.78 -7.28
CA ILE A 176 19.46 -3.53 -6.54
C ILE A 176 18.54 -3.52 -5.33
N VAL A 177 19.10 -3.31 -4.14
CA VAL A 177 18.39 -3.27 -2.86
C VAL A 177 18.82 -2.04 -2.06
N SER A 178 18.04 -1.63 -1.06
CA SER A 178 18.57 -0.79 0.03
C SER A 178 19.26 -1.68 1.06
N ASN A 179 20.38 -1.22 1.61
CA ASN A 179 20.97 -1.84 2.79
C ASN A 179 19.94 -1.91 3.93
N GLU A 180 19.30 -0.77 4.22
CA GLU A 180 18.31 -0.56 5.26
C GLU A 180 17.54 0.73 4.99
N ALA A 181 16.22 0.70 5.16
CA ALA A 181 15.35 1.87 5.11
C ALA A 181 14.10 1.66 5.98
N HIS A 182 13.58 2.73 6.57
CA HIS A 182 12.41 2.74 7.45
C HIS A 182 11.43 3.82 6.98
N TYR A 183 10.43 3.42 6.20
CA TYR A 183 9.49 4.29 5.53
C TYR A 183 8.25 4.53 6.39
N PHE A 184 7.88 5.79 6.63
CA PHE A 184 6.71 6.16 7.42
C PHE A 184 5.66 6.86 6.55
N TYR A 185 4.57 6.14 6.24
CA TYR A 185 3.47 6.60 5.40
C TYR A 185 2.37 7.21 6.26
N PRO A 186 2.04 8.48 6.10
CA PRO A 186 0.87 9.01 6.75
C PRO A 186 -0.41 8.64 6.01
N PHE A 187 -1.49 8.49 6.76
CA PHE A 187 -2.80 8.33 6.19
C PHE A 187 -3.89 9.05 6.98
N VAL A 188 -4.99 9.35 6.29
CA VAL A 188 -6.23 9.86 6.86
C VAL A 188 -7.40 9.07 6.31
N ILE A 189 -8.27 8.61 7.19
CA ILE A 189 -9.58 8.05 6.86
C ILE A 189 -10.64 9.12 7.12
N ASN A 190 -11.39 9.45 6.07
CA ASN A 190 -12.50 10.40 6.13
C ASN A 190 -13.80 9.73 5.64
N PRO A 191 -14.60 9.09 6.51
CA PRO A 191 -15.84 8.43 6.12
C PRO A 191 -16.86 9.35 5.43
N GLN A 192 -16.78 10.67 5.69
CA GLN A 192 -17.74 11.65 5.19
C GLN A 192 -17.66 11.89 3.68
N VAL A 193 -16.60 11.42 2.99
CA VAL A 193 -16.50 11.55 1.52
C VAL A 193 -17.63 10.86 0.77
N TYR A 194 -18.33 9.92 1.42
CA TYR A 194 -19.45 9.17 0.82
C TYR A 194 -20.83 9.71 1.16
N LYS A 195 -20.95 10.81 1.90
CA LYS A 195 -22.25 11.34 2.38
C LYS A 195 -23.28 11.51 1.26
N ASP A 196 -22.88 12.01 0.10
CA ASP A 196 -23.82 12.23 -1.01
C ASP A 196 -24.16 10.93 -1.74
N PHE A 197 -23.21 10.00 -1.88
CA PHE A 197 -23.49 8.65 -2.41
C PHE A 197 -24.44 7.85 -1.51
N VAL A 198 -24.36 8.06 -0.19
CA VAL A 198 -25.32 7.48 0.77
C VAL A 198 -26.72 8.06 0.56
N LYS A 199 -26.86 9.40 0.46
CA LYS A 199 -28.16 10.04 0.18
C LYS A 199 -28.78 9.57 -1.13
N MET A 200 -27.95 9.27 -2.13
CA MET A 200 -28.39 8.76 -3.42
C MET A 200 -28.69 7.25 -3.41
N GLY A 201 -28.49 6.54 -2.29
CA GLY A 201 -28.72 5.09 -2.21
C GLY A 201 -27.71 4.25 -3.00
N MET A 202 -26.49 4.77 -3.22
CA MET A 202 -25.43 4.10 -3.98
C MET A 202 -24.50 3.26 -3.11
N THR A 203 -24.46 3.54 -1.81
CA THR A 203 -23.59 2.86 -0.84
C THR A 203 -24.13 3.10 0.58
N GLU A 204 -23.74 2.24 1.52
CA GLU A 204 -23.97 2.43 2.96
C GLU A 204 -22.90 3.35 3.59
N GLY A 205 -21.95 3.82 2.79
CA GLY A 205 -20.82 4.64 3.21
C GLY A 205 -19.60 3.80 3.58
N TYR A 206 -18.72 4.38 4.40
CA TYR A 206 -17.55 3.68 4.94
C TYR A 206 -17.91 3.09 6.31
N THR A 207 -18.02 1.78 6.36
CA THR A 207 -18.51 1.00 7.50
C THR A 207 -17.37 0.65 8.46
N GLU A 208 -17.71 0.13 9.64
CA GLU A 208 -16.69 -0.41 10.56
C GLU A 208 -15.98 -1.64 9.98
N GLU A 209 -16.64 -2.41 9.11
CA GLU A 209 -16.03 -3.53 8.43
C GLU A 209 -14.97 -3.07 7.42
N ASP A 210 -15.25 -2.03 6.64
CA ASP A 210 -14.27 -1.45 5.72
C ASP A 210 -13.03 -0.96 6.48
N TYR A 211 -13.24 -0.30 7.63
CA TYR A 211 -12.15 0.16 8.49
C TYR A 211 -11.33 -1.02 9.02
N LYS A 212 -11.96 -2.11 9.46
CA LYS A 212 -11.25 -3.32 9.91
C LYS A 212 -10.41 -3.94 8.79
N LYS A 213 -10.95 -4.08 7.57
CA LYS A 213 -10.21 -4.59 6.40
C LYS A 213 -9.02 -3.70 6.06
N PHE A 214 -9.19 -2.38 6.12
CA PHE A 214 -8.10 -1.44 5.94
C PHE A 214 -7.04 -1.58 7.03
N LYS A 215 -7.46 -1.60 8.30
CA LYS A 215 -6.56 -1.69 9.45
C LYS A 215 -5.74 -2.97 9.42
N ASP A 216 -6.35 -4.10 9.09
CA ASP A 216 -5.64 -5.37 8.97
C ASP A 216 -4.59 -5.34 7.84
N ALA A 217 -4.95 -4.83 6.67
CA ALA A 217 -4.00 -4.66 5.56
C ALA A 217 -2.90 -3.63 5.88
N ALA A 218 -3.22 -2.54 6.56
CA ALA A 218 -2.26 -1.53 7.03
C ALA A 218 -1.21 -2.12 7.98
N LEU A 219 -1.58 -3.14 8.73
CA LEU A 219 -0.73 -3.78 9.71
C LEU A 219 0.04 -5.01 9.20
N THR A 220 -0.34 -5.58 8.05
CA THR A 220 0.18 -6.90 7.61
C THR A 220 0.64 -6.94 6.15
N SER A 221 0.13 -6.06 5.28
CA SER A 221 0.26 -6.23 3.81
C SER A 221 1.69 -6.20 3.27
N ALA A 222 2.59 -5.40 3.85
CA ALA A 222 3.99 -5.37 3.42
C ALA A 222 4.68 -6.71 3.71
N THR A 223 4.43 -7.26 4.91
CA THR A 223 4.92 -8.57 5.33
C THR A 223 4.28 -9.71 4.52
N PHE A 224 2.99 -9.61 4.18
CA PHE A 224 2.28 -10.58 3.35
C PHE A 224 2.85 -10.70 1.94
N PHE A 225 3.21 -9.58 1.31
CA PHE A 225 3.55 -9.55 -0.13
C PHE A 225 4.87 -10.23 -0.49
N ASN A 226 5.75 -10.42 0.50
CA ASN A 226 7.02 -11.16 0.48
C ASN A 226 7.40 -11.88 -0.84
N SER A 227 7.95 -11.14 -1.79
CA SER A 227 8.49 -11.65 -3.07
C SER A 227 10.01 -11.54 -3.11
N ASN A 228 10.69 -12.06 -4.14
CA ASN A 228 12.17 -12.08 -4.18
C ASN A 228 12.84 -10.69 -3.95
N SER A 229 12.23 -9.61 -4.46
CA SER A 229 12.73 -8.24 -4.25
C SER A 229 12.21 -7.58 -2.97
N LYS A 230 11.21 -8.19 -2.31
CA LYS A 230 10.53 -7.66 -1.13
C LYS A 230 10.76 -8.48 0.14
N LEU A 231 11.42 -9.63 0.05
CA LEU A 231 11.86 -10.40 1.21
C LEU A 231 12.86 -9.55 2.00
N GLY A 232 12.46 -9.13 3.21
CA GLY A 232 13.14 -8.10 4.00
C GLY A 232 12.35 -6.79 4.13
N CYS A 233 11.23 -6.64 3.43
CA CYS A 233 10.26 -5.56 3.63
C CYS A 233 9.13 -6.03 4.55
N GLU A 234 8.94 -5.38 5.69
CA GLU A 234 7.97 -5.81 6.71
C GLU A 234 7.26 -4.62 7.33
N ASN A 235 6.00 -4.82 7.72
CA ASN A 235 5.32 -3.90 8.62
C ASN A 235 6.04 -3.92 9.98
N GLU A 236 6.55 -2.76 10.40
CA GLU A 236 7.28 -2.63 11.67
C GLU A 236 6.57 -1.75 12.69
N PHE A 237 5.72 -0.84 12.22
CA PHE A 237 5.04 0.14 13.04
C PHE A 237 3.69 0.51 12.41
N ALA A 238 2.70 0.85 13.24
CA ALA A 238 1.52 1.58 12.79
C ALA A 238 0.91 2.38 13.95
N LEU A 239 0.29 3.50 13.61
CA LEU A 239 -0.43 4.37 14.53
C LEU A 239 -1.83 4.62 14.00
N PHE A 240 -2.82 4.54 14.88
CA PHE A 240 -4.21 4.91 14.59
C PHE A 240 -4.71 5.84 15.69
N ILE A 241 -5.12 7.05 15.32
CA ILE A 241 -5.75 8.03 16.21
C ILE A 241 -7.14 8.30 15.69
N GLU A 242 -8.16 7.81 16.39
CA GLU A 242 -9.55 8.12 16.09
C GLU A 242 -9.94 9.44 16.76
N VAL A 243 -10.47 10.38 15.98
CA VAL A 243 -10.87 11.71 16.46
C VAL A 243 -12.35 11.95 16.23
N LYS A 244 -12.97 12.68 17.16
CA LYS A 244 -14.38 13.08 17.07
C LYS A 244 -14.64 13.84 15.77
N GLU A 245 -15.83 13.66 15.22
CA GLU A 245 -16.30 14.42 14.05
C GLU A 245 -16.16 15.93 14.26
N GLY A 246 -15.68 16.65 13.25
CA GLY A 246 -15.44 18.10 13.29
C GLY A 246 -14.05 18.52 13.77
N TYR A 247 -13.22 17.57 14.21
CA TYR A 247 -11.84 17.82 14.65
C TYR A 247 -10.81 17.25 13.67
N TYR A 248 -9.65 17.90 13.62
CA TYR A 248 -8.61 17.61 12.62
C TYR A 248 -7.22 17.63 13.25
N LEU A 249 -6.37 16.71 12.79
CA LEU A 249 -4.95 16.67 13.13
C LEU A 249 -4.11 17.00 11.89
N PRO A 250 -2.88 17.52 12.08
CA PRO A 250 -1.93 17.64 10.98
C PRO A 250 -1.45 16.24 10.52
N GLU A 251 -0.69 16.22 9.43
CA GLU A 251 0.09 15.05 9.01
C GLU A 251 1.16 14.76 10.09
N LEU A 252 1.13 13.59 10.74
CA LEU A 252 1.94 13.29 11.92
C LEU A 252 3.30 12.61 11.63
N ALA A 253 3.47 11.95 10.48
CA ALA A 253 4.69 11.26 10.09
C ALA A 253 5.89 12.22 9.90
N GLN A 254 5.66 13.49 9.57
CA GLN A 254 6.74 14.50 9.55
C GLN A 254 7.46 14.65 10.90
N TYR A 255 6.77 14.38 12.01
CA TYR A 255 7.32 14.52 13.37
C TYR A 255 7.91 13.21 13.92
N VAL A 256 7.86 12.12 13.15
CA VAL A 256 8.50 10.85 13.52
C VAL A 256 10.00 10.93 13.26
N LYS A 257 10.77 10.47 14.25
CA LYS A 257 12.22 10.27 14.14
C LYS A 257 12.56 8.80 14.31
N PHE A 258 13.63 8.40 13.63
CA PHE A 258 14.19 7.06 13.74
C PHE A 258 15.66 7.15 14.16
N SER A 259 16.06 6.28 15.07
CA SER A 259 17.45 6.13 15.50
C SER A 259 17.75 4.68 15.90
N LYS A 260 19.01 4.29 15.86
CA LYS A 260 19.46 2.98 16.34
C LYS A 260 20.09 3.10 17.72
N GLU A 261 19.72 2.19 18.61
CA GLU A 261 20.45 1.90 19.83
C GLU A 261 21.14 0.52 19.72
N LYS A 262 21.95 0.15 20.71
CA LYS A 262 22.84 -1.01 20.62
C LYS A 262 22.15 -2.30 20.18
N ASP A 263 20.95 -2.55 20.69
CA ASP A 263 20.24 -3.82 20.52
C ASP A 263 18.84 -3.67 19.88
N TYR A 264 18.41 -2.44 19.57
CA TYR A 264 17.07 -2.16 19.04
C TYR A 264 17.00 -0.85 18.26
N ASP A 265 16.03 -0.80 17.37
CA ASP A 265 15.61 0.39 16.66
C ASP A 265 14.67 1.22 17.55
N VAL A 266 14.73 2.55 17.43
CA VAL A 266 13.90 3.48 18.19
C VAL A 266 13.10 4.36 17.26
N ILE A 267 11.78 4.33 17.44
CA ILE A 267 10.82 5.21 16.76
C ILE A 267 10.31 6.23 17.78
N GLU A 268 10.67 7.50 17.62
CA GLU A 268 10.23 8.57 18.52
C GLU A 268 9.06 9.34 17.91
N LEU A 269 7.97 9.49 18.67
CA LEU A 269 6.76 10.21 18.27
C LEU A 269 6.81 11.66 18.75
N GLY A 270 7.33 12.56 17.91
CA GLY A 270 7.55 13.98 18.25
C GLY A 270 6.29 14.85 18.38
N PHE A 271 5.11 14.27 18.60
CA PHE A 271 3.81 14.95 18.59
C PHE A 271 2.98 14.69 19.87
N ASP A 272 3.58 14.12 20.91
CA ASP A 272 2.93 13.78 22.17
C ASP A 272 2.16 14.94 22.81
N GLU A 273 2.79 16.11 22.83
CA GLU A 273 2.24 17.31 23.47
C GLU A 273 0.93 17.73 22.79
N LEU A 274 0.92 17.77 21.45
CA LEU A 274 -0.27 18.09 20.66
C LEU A 274 -1.41 17.12 20.96
N ILE A 275 -1.12 15.81 20.91
CA ILE A 275 -2.12 14.76 21.15
C ILE A 275 -2.68 14.86 22.58
N ASN A 276 -1.83 15.11 23.57
CA ASN A 276 -2.24 15.27 24.97
C ASN A 276 -3.08 16.53 25.21
N GLN A 277 -2.77 17.65 24.53
CA GLN A 277 -3.59 18.86 24.57
C GLN A 277 -4.95 18.66 23.89
N PHE A 278 -5.01 17.79 22.88
CA PHE A 278 -6.23 17.48 22.12
C PHE A 278 -7.05 16.30 22.68
N LYS A 279 -6.66 15.74 23.83
CA LYS A 279 -7.20 14.50 24.41
C LYS A 279 -8.73 14.44 24.45
N ASP A 280 -9.41 15.57 24.71
CA ASP A 280 -10.87 15.61 24.85
C ASP A 280 -11.58 15.37 23.51
N ASN A 281 -10.86 15.52 22.39
CA ASN A 281 -11.34 15.28 21.03
C ASN A 281 -10.86 13.94 20.45
N ILE A 282 -10.02 13.21 21.19
CA ILE A 282 -9.48 11.92 20.79
C ILE A 282 -10.32 10.81 21.42
N LEU A 283 -10.72 9.85 20.61
CA LEU A 283 -11.51 8.70 21.03
C LEU A 283 -10.62 7.50 21.37
N SER A 284 -9.57 7.30 20.59
CA SER A 284 -8.59 6.24 20.81
C SER A 284 -7.24 6.60 20.19
N VAL A 285 -6.17 6.09 20.81
CA VAL A 285 -4.83 6.07 20.24
C VAL A 285 -4.33 4.63 20.35
N GLU A 286 -4.02 4.02 19.22
CA GLU A 286 -3.50 2.67 19.15
C GLU A 286 -2.17 2.67 18.41
N ILE A 287 -1.16 2.08 19.04
CA ILE A 287 0.20 1.99 18.54
C ILE A 287 0.54 0.52 18.38
N TYR A 288 0.93 0.12 17.19
CA TYR A 288 1.38 -1.23 16.87
C TYR A 288 2.84 -1.17 16.48
N TYR A 289 3.67 -2.05 17.03
CA TYR A 289 5.07 -2.12 16.63
C TYR A 289 5.67 -3.52 16.79
N ASN A 290 6.81 -3.74 16.15
CA ASN A 290 7.57 -4.97 16.31
C ASN A 290 8.31 -4.99 17.65
N THR A 291 7.71 -5.61 18.66
CA THR A 291 8.25 -5.64 20.03
C THR A 291 9.53 -6.48 20.17
N LEU A 292 9.99 -7.16 19.12
CA LEU A 292 11.22 -7.97 19.16
C LEU A 292 12.48 -7.12 19.10
N ASN A 293 12.46 -6.02 18.34
CA ASN A 293 13.64 -5.21 18.08
C ASN A 293 13.33 -3.71 17.90
N VAL A 294 12.09 -3.26 18.11
CA VAL A 294 11.70 -1.85 18.04
C VAL A 294 11.21 -1.39 19.40
N LYS A 295 11.69 -0.21 19.85
CA LYS A 295 11.09 0.56 20.94
C LYS A 295 10.42 1.80 20.40
N VAL A 296 9.22 2.10 20.90
CA VAL A 296 8.51 3.34 20.58
C VAL A 296 8.65 4.30 21.76
N LYS A 297 9.14 5.51 21.50
CA LYS A 297 9.30 6.56 22.51
C LYS A 297 8.20 7.60 22.34
N HIS A 298 7.33 7.71 23.34
CA HIS A 298 6.24 8.68 23.36
C HIS A 298 5.74 8.94 24.80
N ASN A 299 5.01 10.03 24.99
CA ASN A 299 4.33 10.41 26.23
C ASN A 299 2.82 10.62 26.03
N ILE A 300 2.24 10.09 24.95
CA ILE A 300 0.79 10.11 24.69
C ILE A 300 0.03 9.41 25.82
N LYS A 301 -0.84 10.15 26.51
CA LYS A 301 -1.67 9.63 27.60
C LYS A 301 -2.82 8.80 27.04
N GLY A 302 -3.01 7.60 27.59
CA GLY A 302 -4.10 6.70 27.21
C GLY A 302 -3.91 6.01 25.86
N ALA A 303 -2.72 6.09 25.27
CA ALA A 303 -2.37 5.25 24.13
C ALA A 303 -2.30 3.79 24.56
N LYS A 304 -2.81 2.91 23.69
CA LYS A 304 -2.71 1.46 23.85
C LYS A 304 -1.68 0.93 22.89
N GLU A 305 -0.77 0.13 23.42
CA GLU A 305 0.36 -0.41 22.68
C GLU A 305 0.12 -1.90 22.39
N TYR A 306 0.46 -2.32 21.18
CA TYR A 306 0.22 -3.67 20.69
C TYR A 306 1.42 -4.20 19.94
N ASN A 307 1.66 -5.50 20.07
CA ASN A 307 2.56 -6.20 19.18
C ASN A 307 1.95 -6.28 17.76
N ILE A 308 2.69 -5.81 16.76
CA ILE A 308 2.20 -5.71 15.37
C ILE A 308 1.98 -7.07 14.68
N PHE A 309 2.48 -8.18 15.21
CA PHE A 309 2.27 -9.50 14.61
C PHE A 309 1.15 -10.26 15.31
N THR A 310 1.18 -10.29 16.64
CA THR A 310 0.24 -11.07 17.46
C THR A 310 -1.04 -10.32 17.80
N ARG A 311 -1.08 -8.99 17.60
CA ARG A 311 -2.18 -8.10 17.99
C ARG A 311 -2.47 -8.07 19.50
N LYS A 312 -1.59 -8.64 20.33
CA LYS A 312 -1.71 -8.61 21.80
C LYS A 312 -1.20 -7.29 22.34
N GLU A 313 -1.90 -6.78 23.36
CA GLU A 313 -1.48 -5.60 24.12
C GLU A 313 -0.15 -5.89 24.84
N VAL A 314 0.74 -4.88 24.89
CA VAL A 314 2.09 -4.97 25.50
C VAL A 314 2.20 -4.17 26.79
#